data_AF-A0A2U1FSK8-F1
#
_entry.id   AF-A0A2U1FSK8-F1
#
_cell.length_a   1.000
_cell.length_b   1.000
_cell.length_c   1.000
_cell.angle_alpha   90.00
_cell.angle_beta   90.00
_cell.angle_gamma   90.00
#
_symmetry.space_group_name_H-M   'P 1'
#
loop_
_entity.id
_entity.type
_entity.pdbx_description
1 polymer ?
#
loop_
_entity_poly.entity_id
_entity_poly.type
_entity_poly.pdbx_seq_one_letter_code
_entity_poly.pdbx_strand_id
1 'polypeptide(L)'
;MKHKKLLIELIDYLDAFESVHEGARYEPDIKDFADFLLWRSEKKKQEEERVTVEQRRAASAKDTARGISLLHRYSRFYIKKALADSPLQTEDEYTYLVCLMGGESMTKTELNNLNAMEKTSGAEVMRRLLKANLIQQRPDEEDRRSMRVSITPEGRKVLLNLFPNLRLCADTLVSALSDEQLIAFDHLLWLLCERHNEIFTDKHDVDLRELHTEARNLKLTEVQPSSFPRRP
;
A
#
# COMPACT_ATOMS: atom_id res chain seq x y z
N MET A 1 -39.86 -17.48 27.81
CA MET A 1 -38.89 -16.56 28.46
C MET A 1 -38.35 -15.43 27.56
N LYS A 2 -38.98 -15.08 26.42
CA LYS A 2 -38.50 -13.97 25.56
C LYS A 2 -38.92 -12.57 26.06
N HIS A 3 -40.09 -12.44 26.68
CA HIS A 3 -40.64 -11.14 27.09
C HIS A 3 -40.03 -10.55 28.37
N LYS A 4 -39.46 -11.37 29.27
CA LYS A 4 -38.77 -10.87 30.48
C LYS A 4 -37.52 -10.04 30.15
N LYS A 5 -36.83 -10.38 29.05
CA LYS A 5 -35.65 -9.64 28.59
C LYS A 5 -35.99 -8.22 28.15
N LEU A 6 -37.17 -8.02 27.55
CA LEU A 6 -37.65 -6.70 27.14
C LEU A 6 -37.91 -5.79 28.35
N LEU A 7 -38.42 -6.34 29.46
CA LEU A 7 -38.62 -5.58 30.69
C LEU A 7 -37.28 -5.12 31.30
N ILE A 8 -36.26 -5.96 31.28
CA ILE A 8 -34.91 -5.59 31.75
C ILE A 8 -34.32 -4.50 30.86
N GLU A 9 -34.42 -4.67 29.54
CA GLU A 9 -33.91 -3.68 28.57
C GLU A 9 -34.65 -2.33 28.67
N LEU A 10 -35.96 -2.34 28.98
CA LEU A 10 -36.72 -1.12 29.25
C LEU A 10 -36.27 -0.41 30.52
N ILE A 11 -35.87 -1.14 31.57
CA ILE A 11 -35.33 -0.55 32.80
C ILE A 11 -33.99 0.13 32.49
N ASP A 12 -33.08 -0.54 31.77
CA ASP A 12 -31.81 0.07 31.36
C ASP A 12 -32.00 1.34 30.50
N TYR A 13 -33.02 1.35 29.63
CA TYR A 13 -33.38 2.53 28.85
C TYR A 13 -34.02 3.63 29.68
N LEU A 14 -34.75 3.29 30.75
CA LEU A 14 -35.32 4.26 31.67
C LEU A 14 -34.21 4.97 32.46
N ASP A 15 -33.22 4.24 32.98
CA ASP A 15 -32.06 4.83 33.68
C ASP A 15 -31.30 5.82 32.76
N ALA A 16 -31.13 5.44 31.49
CA ALA A 16 -30.51 6.30 30.49
C ALA A 16 -31.38 7.53 30.15
N PHE A 17 -32.70 7.37 30.13
CA PHE A 17 -33.63 8.47 29.90
C PHE A 17 -33.63 9.48 31.04
N GLU A 18 -33.64 8.99 32.29
CA GLU A 18 -33.54 9.81 33.50
C GLU A 18 -32.25 10.62 33.52
N SER A 19 -31.12 10.01 33.15
CA SER A 19 -29.82 10.69 33.06
C SER A 19 -29.82 11.84 32.03
N VAL A 20 -30.60 11.74 30.93
CA VAL A 20 -30.71 12.81 29.93
C VAL A 20 -31.63 13.95 30.40
N HIS A 21 -32.56 13.66 31.30
CA HIS A 21 -33.55 14.62 31.81
C HIS A 21 -33.24 15.10 33.23
N GLU A 22 -32.07 14.76 33.78
CA GLU A 22 -31.64 15.20 35.09
C GLU A 22 -31.53 16.74 35.12
N GLY A 23 -32.34 17.39 35.96
CA GLY A 23 -32.44 18.86 36.02
C GLY A 23 -33.37 19.50 34.98
N ALA A 24 -34.22 18.72 34.30
CA ALA A 24 -35.21 19.24 33.38
C ALA A 24 -36.24 20.16 34.08
N ARG A 25 -36.74 21.17 33.34
CA ARG A 25 -37.71 22.16 33.86
C ARG A 25 -39.15 21.63 33.95
N TYR A 26 -39.39 20.42 33.46
CA TYR A 26 -40.68 19.75 33.41
C TYR A 26 -40.44 18.24 33.64
N GLU A 27 -41.43 17.58 34.25
CA GLU A 27 -41.40 16.15 34.53
C GLU A 27 -41.75 15.37 33.25
N PRO A 28 -40.79 14.66 32.64
CA PRO A 28 -41.01 13.97 31.38
C PRO A 28 -42.11 12.92 31.49
N ASP A 29 -42.95 12.82 30.46
CA ASP A 29 -44.07 11.88 30.43
C ASP A 29 -43.78 10.63 29.58
N ILE A 30 -44.78 9.75 29.48
CA ILE A 30 -44.65 8.50 28.72
C ILE A 30 -44.40 8.74 27.22
N LYS A 31 -44.85 9.87 26.67
CA LYS A 31 -44.62 10.23 25.27
C LYS A 31 -43.16 10.63 25.07
N ASP A 32 -42.59 11.42 25.99
CA ASP A 32 -41.17 11.78 25.96
C ASP A 32 -40.28 10.53 26.01
N PHE A 33 -40.63 9.56 26.87
CA PHE A 33 -39.91 8.29 26.94
C PHE A 33 -40.06 7.45 25.66
N ALA A 34 -41.26 7.42 25.06
CA ALA A 34 -41.48 6.72 23.79
C ALA A 34 -40.66 7.33 22.63
N ASP A 35 -40.59 8.66 22.55
CA ASP A 35 -39.78 9.38 21.56
C ASP A 35 -38.28 9.10 21.79
N PHE A 36 -37.83 9.04 23.04
CA PHE A 36 -36.46 8.65 23.40
C PHE A 36 -36.14 7.21 22.99
N LEU A 37 -37.04 6.26 23.25
CA LEU A 37 -36.85 4.86 22.86
C LEU A 37 -36.71 4.71 21.34
N LEU A 38 -37.52 5.44 20.57
CA LEU A 38 -37.45 5.43 19.11
C LEU A 38 -36.08 5.94 18.64
N TRP A 39 -35.66 7.13 19.10
CA TRP A 39 -34.35 7.71 18.79
C TRP A 39 -33.18 6.80 19.21
N ARG A 40 -33.26 6.20 20.39
CA ARG A 40 -32.21 5.34 20.94
C ARG A 40 -32.10 4.02 20.18
N SER A 41 -33.23 3.46 19.73
CA SER A 41 -33.26 2.27 18.89
C SER A 41 -32.64 2.53 17.51
N GLU A 42 -32.91 3.68 16.91
CA GLU A 42 -32.31 4.11 15.64
C GLU A 42 -30.80 4.32 15.78
N LYS A 43 -30.36 4.98 16.88
CA LYS A 43 -28.93 5.12 17.19
C LYS A 43 -28.23 3.78 17.39
N LYS A 44 -28.83 2.84 18.14
CA LYS A 44 -28.26 1.50 18.38
C LYS A 44 -28.11 0.73 17.06
N LYS A 45 -29.11 0.78 16.18
CA LYS A 45 -29.04 0.18 14.84
C LYS A 45 -27.93 0.81 13.99
N GLN A 46 -27.80 2.14 13.99
CA GLN A 46 -26.72 2.83 13.28
C GLN A 46 -25.33 2.49 13.84
N GLU A 47 -25.20 2.33 15.15
CA GLU A 47 -23.95 1.96 15.81
C GLU A 47 -23.55 0.50 15.48
N GLU A 48 -24.50 -0.44 15.53
CA GLU A 48 -24.30 -1.84 15.11
C GLU A 48 -23.92 -1.95 13.63
N GLU A 49 -24.57 -1.19 12.75
CA GLU A 49 -24.23 -1.12 11.31
C GLU A 49 -22.82 -0.54 11.10
N ARG A 50 -22.46 0.54 11.82
CA ARG A 50 -21.10 1.12 11.78
C ARG A 50 -20.04 0.12 12.25
N VAL A 51 -20.24 -0.53 13.39
CA VAL A 51 -19.33 -1.57 13.90
C VAL A 51 -19.17 -2.70 12.88
N THR A 52 -20.27 -3.13 12.26
CA THR A 52 -20.24 -4.18 11.23
C THR A 52 -19.44 -3.75 9.99
N VAL A 53 -19.61 -2.49 9.54
CA VAL A 53 -18.85 -1.94 8.40
C VAL A 53 -17.36 -1.82 8.74
N GLU A 54 -17.00 -1.36 9.92
CA GLU A 54 -15.60 -1.27 10.37
C GLU A 54 -14.93 -2.64 10.47
N GLN A 55 -15.63 -3.63 11.04
CA GLN A 55 -15.14 -5.00 11.12
C GLN A 55 -14.92 -5.61 9.72
N ARG A 56 -15.86 -5.41 8.79
CA ARG A 56 -15.70 -5.84 7.39
C ARG A 56 -14.51 -5.17 6.73
N ARG A 57 -14.35 -3.86 6.91
CA ARG A 57 -13.20 -3.10 6.39
C ARG A 57 -11.88 -3.64 6.93
N ALA A 58 -11.80 -3.91 8.23
CA ALA A 58 -10.60 -4.45 8.87
C ALA A 58 -10.27 -5.86 8.38
N ALA A 59 -11.28 -6.71 8.16
CA ALA A 59 -11.09 -8.04 7.58
C ALA A 59 -10.57 -7.94 6.13
N SER A 60 -11.22 -7.13 5.28
CA SER A 60 -10.76 -6.91 3.91
C SER A 60 -9.34 -6.35 3.84
N ALA A 61 -8.96 -5.44 4.73
CA ALA A 61 -7.59 -4.91 4.78
C ALA A 61 -6.56 -6.02 5.07
N LYS A 62 -6.86 -6.95 5.99
CA LYS A 62 -5.98 -8.09 6.29
C LYS A 62 -5.87 -9.05 5.11
N ASP A 63 -7.00 -9.35 4.46
CA ASP A 63 -7.02 -10.23 3.30
C ASP A 63 -6.25 -9.63 2.12
N THR A 64 -6.40 -8.33 1.87
CA THR A 64 -5.62 -7.59 0.87
C THR A 64 -4.12 -7.67 1.17
N ALA A 65 -3.69 -7.40 2.41
CA ALA A 65 -2.28 -7.48 2.79
C ALA A 65 -1.69 -8.89 2.58
N ARG A 66 -2.47 -9.93 2.91
CA ARG A 66 -2.12 -11.33 2.65
C ARG A 66 -2.03 -11.62 1.15
N GLY A 67 -2.98 -11.10 0.37
CA GLY A 67 -3.01 -11.22 -1.09
C GLY A 67 -1.76 -10.62 -1.74
N ILE A 68 -1.39 -9.38 -1.36
CA ILE A 68 -0.16 -8.72 -1.83
C ILE A 68 1.07 -9.57 -1.51
N SER A 69 1.17 -10.10 -0.29
CA SER A 69 2.27 -10.97 0.10
C SER A 69 2.36 -12.25 -0.74
N LEU A 70 1.22 -12.83 -1.13
CA LEU A 70 1.16 -14.01 -1.99
C LEU A 70 1.56 -13.66 -3.43
N LEU A 71 1.01 -12.57 -3.98
CA LEU A 71 1.34 -12.08 -5.32
C LEU A 71 2.83 -11.78 -5.46
N HIS A 72 3.45 -11.16 -4.44
CA HIS A 72 4.89 -10.95 -4.44
C HIS A 72 5.68 -12.27 -4.52
N ARG A 73 5.29 -13.29 -3.75
CA ARG A 73 5.93 -14.62 -3.81
C ARG A 73 5.74 -15.31 -5.16
N TYR A 74 4.55 -15.20 -5.76
CA TYR A 74 4.29 -15.76 -7.09
C TYR A 74 5.09 -15.02 -8.17
N SER A 75 5.13 -13.69 -8.12
CA SER A 75 5.98 -12.86 -8.99
C SER A 75 7.43 -13.31 -8.91
N ARG A 76 7.99 -13.43 -7.70
CA ARG A 76 9.36 -13.93 -7.50
C ARG A 76 9.61 -15.31 -8.05
N PHE A 77 8.64 -16.21 -7.92
CA PHE A 77 8.73 -17.56 -8.47
C PHE A 77 8.82 -17.52 -10.02
N TYR A 78 8.04 -16.67 -10.68
CA TYR A 78 8.08 -16.53 -12.14
C TYR A 78 9.36 -15.82 -12.60
N ILE A 79 9.72 -14.70 -11.97
CA ILE A 79 10.93 -13.93 -12.31
C ILE A 79 12.18 -14.80 -12.17
N LYS A 80 12.28 -15.61 -11.12
CA LYS A 80 13.40 -16.56 -10.97
C LYS A 80 13.57 -17.48 -12.19
N LYS A 81 12.48 -17.87 -12.85
CA LYS A 81 12.54 -18.66 -14.09
C LYS A 81 13.01 -17.81 -15.27
N ALA A 82 12.52 -16.57 -15.38
CA ALA A 82 12.95 -15.64 -16.43
C ALA A 82 14.44 -15.30 -16.35
N LEU A 83 15.00 -15.26 -15.14
CA LEU A 83 16.41 -14.93 -14.89
C LEU A 83 17.38 -16.12 -15.07
N ALA A 84 16.88 -17.35 -15.25
CA ALA A 84 17.70 -18.57 -15.17
C ALA A 84 18.92 -18.57 -16.11
N ASP A 85 18.79 -17.99 -17.30
CA ASP A 85 19.85 -17.90 -18.32
C ASP A 85 20.53 -16.52 -18.37
N SER A 86 20.42 -15.74 -17.29
CA SER A 86 20.96 -14.38 -17.20
C SER A 86 22.03 -14.27 -16.11
N PRO A 87 22.90 -13.25 -16.17
CA PRO A 87 23.84 -12.96 -15.08
C PRO A 87 23.16 -12.38 -13.82
N LEU A 88 21.84 -12.12 -13.86
CA LEU A 88 21.08 -11.62 -12.71
C LEU A 88 20.63 -12.78 -11.83
N GLN A 89 20.72 -12.59 -10.52
CA GLN A 89 20.39 -13.59 -9.52
C GLN A 89 19.06 -13.30 -8.82
N THR A 90 18.65 -12.03 -8.79
CA THR A 90 17.50 -11.56 -8.01
C THR A 90 16.62 -10.60 -8.80
N GLU A 91 15.33 -10.55 -8.45
CA GLU A 91 14.39 -9.54 -8.96
C GLU A 91 14.91 -8.11 -8.73
N ASP A 92 15.50 -7.86 -7.56
CA ASP A 92 15.99 -6.54 -7.16
C ASP A 92 17.11 -6.04 -8.09
N GLU A 93 17.98 -6.93 -8.59
CA GLU A 93 19.01 -6.56 -9.56
C GLU A 93 18.40 -6.16 -10.91
N TYR A 94 17.36 -6.86 -11.34
CA TYR A 94 16.60 -6.50 -12.54
C TYR A 94 15.90 -5.15 -12.38
N THR A 95 15.21 -4.90 -11.26
CA THR A 95 14.49 -3.63 -11.05
C THR A 95 15.44 -2.43 -11.02
N TYR A 96 16.63 -2.59 -10.43
CA TYR A 96 17.68 -1.57 -10.48
C TYR A 96 18.14 -1.25 -11.91
N LEU A 97 18.31 -2.27 -12.77
CA LEU A 97 18.66 -2.06 -14.18
C LEU A 97 17.53 -1.37 -14.96
N VAL A 98 16.26 -1.71 -14.69
CA VAL A 98 15.11 -1.04 -15.32
C VAL A 98 15.06 0.44 -14.96
N CYS A 99 15.28 0.79 -13.70
CA CYS A 99 15.34 2.20 -13.27
C CYS A 99 16.41 3.00 -14.02
N LEU A 100 17.54 2.37 -14.37
CA LEU A 100 18.64 3.00 -15.10
C LEU A 100 18.49 2.93 -16.63
N MET A 101 17.43 2.30 -17.14
CA MET A 101 17.28 2.05 -18.59
C MET A 101 17.11 3.35 -19.40
N GLY A 102 16.55 4.41 -18.80
CA GLY A 102 16.49 5.74 -19.42
C GLY A 102 17.85 6.33 -19.78
N GLY A 103 18.94 5.82 -19.17
CA GLY A 103 20.32 6.23 -19.45
C GLY A 103 20.82 7.42 -18.66
N GLU A 104 19.92 8.10 -17.96
CA GLU A 104 20.28 9.09 -16.96
C GLU A 104 20.99 8.40 -15.79
N SER A 105 22.11 9.00 -15.35
CA SER A 105 22.83 8.51 -14.19
C SER A 105 22.18 9.04 -12.91
N MET A 106 21.96 8.17 -11.92
CA MET A 106 21.30 8.52 -10.66
C MET A 106 22.26 8.37 -9.48
N THR A 107 22.06 9.13 -8.41
CA THR A 107 22.72 8.86 -7.13
C THR A 107 22.25 7.52 -6.55
N LYS A 108 23.03 6.96 -5.63
CA LYS A 108 22.68 5.73 -4.91
C LYS A 108 21.38 5.87 -4.11
N THR A 109 21.14 7.04 -3.53
CA THR A 109 19.93 7.31 -2.75
C THR A 109 18.70 7.37 -3.63
N GLU A 110 18.75 8.08 -4.76
CA GLU A 110 17.64 8.12 -5.72
C GLU A 110 17.29 6.72 -6.23
N LEU A 111 18.30 5.92 -6.58
CA LEU A 111 18.08 4.57 -7.08
C LEU A 111 17.47 3.65 -6.01
N ASN A 112 17.87 3.79 -4.74
CA ASN A 112 17.27 3.07 -3.62
C ASN A 112 15.81 3.49 -3.38
N ASN A 113 15.53 4.80 -3.42
CA ASN A 113 14.18 5.34 -3.23
C ASN A 113 13.23 4.85 -4.32
N LEU A 114 13.65 4.89 -5.60
CA LEU A 114 12.85 4.35 -6.72
C LEU A 114 12.55 2.86 -6.61
N ASN A 115 13.35 2.11 -5.86
CA ASN A 115 13.16 0.67 -5.64
C ASN A 115 12.57 0.36 -4.26
N ALA A 116 12.13 1.37 -3.49
CA ALA A 116 11.66 1.24 -2.11
C ALA A 116 12.60 0.37 -1.25
N MET A 117 13.90 0.60 -1.39
CA MET A 117 14.95 -0.26 -0.84
C MET A 117 15.74 0.44 0.25
N GLU A 118 15.94 -0.23 1.38
CA GLU A 118 16.82 0.27 2.44
C GLU A 118 18.28 0.36 1.96
N LYS A 119 19.03 1.30 2.55
CA LYS A 119 20.40 1.65 2.14
C LYS A 119 21.35 0.45 2.09
N THR A 120 21.29 -0.44 3.08
CA THR A 120 22.17 -1.61 3.19
C THR A 120 21.87 -2.65 2.10
N SER A 121 20.60 -2.98 1.92
CA SER A 121 20.12 -3.90 0.88
C SER A 121 20.42 -3.38 -0.53
N GLY A 122 20.15 -2.09 -0.78
CA GLY A 122 20.44 -1.46 -2.06
C GLY A 122 21.93 -1.41 -2.39
N ALA A 123 22.79 -1.15 -1.40
CA ALA A 123 24.24 -1.18 -1.57
C ALA A 123 24.74 -2.57 -2.02
N GLU A 124 24.16 -3.62 -1.47
CA GLU A 124 24.51 -5.00 -1.81
C GLU A 124 24.04 -5.38 -3.22
N VAL A 125 22.83 -4.96 -3.65
CA VAL A 125 22.35 -5.11 -5.04
C VAL A 125 23.30 -4.40 -6.01
N MET A 126 23.63 -3.14 -5.77
CA MET A 126 24.55 -2.37 -6.61
C MET A 126 25.95 -3.00 -6.67
N ARG A 127 26.46 -3.53 -5.55
CA ARG A 127 27.75 -4.21 -5.51
C ARG A 127 27.78 -5.42 -6.46
N ARG A 128 26.72 -6.23 -6.48
CA ARG A 128 26.62 -7.39 -7.39
C ARG A 128 26.54 -6.96 -8.85
N LEU A 129 25.73 -5.95 -9.17
CA LEU A 129 25.62 -5.40 -10.52
C LEU A 129 26.95 -4.78 -11.03
N LEU A 130 27.70 -4.08 -10.17
CA LEU A 130 29.04 -3.56 -10.48
C LEU A 130 30.02 -4.70 -10.76
N LYS A 131 30.01 -5.73 -9.92
CA LYS A 131 30.86 -6.92 -10.11
C LYS A 131 30.56 -7.65 -11.42
N ALA A 132 29.29 -7.64 -11.85
CA ALA A 132 28.85 -8.23 -13.11
C ALA A 132 29.03 -7.29 -14.33
N ASN A 133 29.60 -6.08 -14.15
CA ASN A 133 29.78 -5.07 -15.20
C ASN A 133 28.46 -4.63 -15.88
N LEU A 134 27.33 -4.72 -15.17
CA LEU A 134 26.01 -4.34 -15.69
C LEU A 134 25.67 -2.88 -15.39
N ILE A 135 26.31 -2.32 -14.35
CA ILE A 135 26.27 -0.90 -14.04
C ILE A 135 27.70 -0.38 -13.86
N GLN A 136 27.86 0.92 -13.97
CA GLN A 136 29.10 1.65 -13.69
C GLN A 136 28.81 2.81 -12.74
N GLN A 137 29.82 3.24 -12.00
CA GLN A 137 29.71 4.39 -11.09
C GLN A 137 30.83 5.41 -11.35
N ARG A 138 30.51 6.70 -11.23
CA ARG A 138 31.43 7.84 -11.33
C ARG A 138 31.19 8.82 -10.19
N PRO A 139 32.21 9.59 -9.75
CA PRO A 139 31.98 10.70 -8.82
C PRO A 139 30.94 11.65 -9.40
N ASP A 140 30.07 12.17 -8.53
CA ASP A 140 29.11 13.18 -8.95
C ASP A 140 29.84 14.51 -9.27
N GLU A 141 29.34 15.19 -10.30
CA GLU A 141 29.95 16.41 -10.84
C GLU A 141 29.69 17.62 -9.93
N GLU A 142 28.60 17.62 -9.15
CA GLU A 142 28.17 18.67 -8.22
C GLU A 142 28.66 18.39 -6.79
N ASP A 143 28.56 17.14 -6.32
CA ASP A 143 29.13 16.71 -5.03
C ASP A 143 30.05 15.49 -5.19
N ARG A 144 31.35 15.74 -5.33
CA ARG A 144 32.39 14.69 -5.48
C ARG A 144 32.45 13.67 -4.33
N ARG A 145 31.77 13.92 -3.20
CA ARG A 145 31.61 12.95 -2.09
C ARG A 145 30.56 11.88 -2.38
N SER A 146 29.69 12.13 -3.36
CA SER A 146 28.64 11.21 -3.80
C SER A 146 29.02 10.53 -5.13
N MET A 147 28.37 9.42 -5.43
CA MET A 147 28.61 8.62 -6.63
C MET A 147 27.32 8.52 -7.44
N ARG A 148 27.42 8.77 -8.75
CA ARG A 148 26.36 8.50 -9.72
C ARG A 148 26.54 7.13 -10.36
N VAL A 149 25.44 6.43 -10.54
CA VAL A 149 25.32 5.09 -11.10
C VAL A 149 24.63 5.19 -12.45
N SER A 150 25.11 4.45 -13.44
CA SER A 150 24.48 4.34 -14.76
C SER A 150 24.57 2.91 -15.29
N ILE A 151 23.64 2.53 -16.17
CA ILE A 151 23.67 1.21 -16.83
C ILE A 151 24.78 1.18 -17.89
N THR A 152 25.49 0.05 -18.00
CA THR A 152 26.49 -0.16 -19.07
C THR A 152 25.81 -0.65 -20.36
N PRO A 153 26.49 -0.62 -21.52
CA PRO A 153 25.98 -1.28 -22.74
C PRO A 153 25.67 -2.77 -22.52
N GLU A 154 26.47 -3.48 -21.74
CA GLU A 154 26.23 -4.89 -21.41
C GLU A 154 24.99 -5.06 -20.52
N GLY A 155 24.83 -4.20 -19.50
CA GLY A 155 23.62 -4.18 -18.67
C GLY A 155 22.35 -3.98 -19.48
N ARG A 156 22.38 -3.06 -20.46
CA ARG A 156 21.25 -2.85 -21.40
C ARG A 156 20.96 -4.09 -22.21
N LYS A 157 21.98 -4.74 -22.77
CA LYS A 157 21.84 -5.95 -23.58
C LYS A 157 21.22 -7.09 -22.78
N VAL A 158 21.69 -7.31 -21.55
CA VAL A 158 21.10 -8.31 -20.63
C VAL A 158 19.62 -8.02 -20.39
N LEU A 159 19.28 -6.76 -20.11
CA LEU A 159 17.91 -6.35 -19.83
C LEU A 159 16.97 -6.55 -21.05
N LEU A 160 17.42 -6.14 -22.23
CA LEU A 160 16.68 -6.33 -23.49
C LEU A 160 16.42 -7.81 -23.79
N ASN A 161 17.39 -8.68 -23.52
CA ASN A 161 17.22 -10.13 -23.69
C ASN A 161 16.24 -10.74 -22.69
N LEU A 162 16.07 -10.15 -21.51
CA LEU A 162 15.13 -10.62 -20.48
C LEU A 162 13.69 -10.20 -20.75
N PHE A 163 13.46 -9.10 -21.46
CA PHE A 163 12.14 -8.51 -21.66
C PHE A 163 11.05 -9.47 -22.19
N PRO A 164 11.31 -10.34 -23.17
CA PRO A 164 10.31 -11.31 -23.60
C PRO A 164 9.83 -12.22 -22.46
N ASN A 165 10.75 -12.75 -21.66
CA ASN A 165 10.42 -13.63 -20.54
C ASN A 165 9.78 -12.88 -19.37
N LEU A 166 10.19 -11.64 -19.12
CA LEU A 166 9.59 -10.78 -18.10
C LEU A 166 8.15 -10.39 -18.47
N ARG A 167 7.88 -10.12 -19.75
CA ARG A 167 6.52 -9.91 -20.25
C ARG A 167 5.65 -11.14 -20.02
N LEU A 168 6.15 -12.34 -20.33
CA LEU A 168 5.43 -13.59 -20.03
C LEU A 168 5.15 -13.75 -18.53
N CYS A 169 6.09 -13.37 -17.65
CA CYS A 169 5.86 -13.38 -16.20
C CYS A 169 4.75 -12.42 -15.78
N ALA A 170 4.78 -11.19 -16.30
CA ALA A 170 3.76 -10.17 -16.03
C ALA A 170 2.38 -10.63 -16.51
N ASP A 171 2.28 -11.09 -17.75
CA ASP A 171 1.04 -11.60 -18.35
C ASP A 171 0.49 -12.80 -17.57
N THR A 172 1.36 -13.71 -17.12
CA THR A 172 0.97 -14.87 -16.29
C THR A 172 0.37 -14.44 -14.97
N LEU A 173 0.97 -13.44 -14.30
CA LEU A 173 0.56 -12.98 -12.97
C LEU A 173 -0.86 -12.40 -12.98
N VAL A 174 -1.25 -11.73 -14.07
CA VAL A 174 -2.55 -11.04 -14.20
C VAL A 174 -3.55 -11.76 -15.11
N SER A 175 -3.18 -12.91 -15.67
CA SER A 175 -3.96 -13.66 -16.68
C SER A 175 -5.40 -14.01 -16.30
N ALA A 176 -5.75 -14.00 -15.01
CA ALA A 176 -7.09 -14.27 -14.53
C ALA A 176 -8.04 -13.05 -14.60
N LEU A 177 -7.51 -11.86 -14.87
CA LEU A 177 -8.28 -10.61 -14.94
C LEU A 177 -8.78 -10.34 -16.36
N SER A 178 -10.01 -9.84 -16.49
CA SER A 178 -10.45 -9.18 -17.72
C SER A 178 -9.73 -7.84 -17.91
N ASP A 179 -9.79 -7.27 -19.12
CA ASP A 179 -9.18 -5.94 -19.39
C ASP A 179 -9.71 -4.85 -18.46
N GLU A 180 -11.02 -4.84 -18.18
CA GLU A 180 -11.63 -3.88 -17.25
C GLU A 180 -11.14 -4.08 -15.81
N GLN A 181 -11.03 -5.34 -15.36
CA GLN A 181 -10.51 -5.67 -14.04
C GLN A 181 -9.03 -5.30 -13.91
N LEU A 182 -8.24 -5.51 -14.97
CA LEU A 182 -6.83 -5.15 -15.01
C LEU A 182 -6.65 -3.63 -14.91
N ILE A 183 -7.42 -2.84 -15.66
CA ILE A 183 -7.39 -1.37 -15.60
C ILE A 183 -7.77 -0.88 -14.19
N ALA A 184 -8.83 -1.44 -13.61
CA ALA A 184 -9.23 -1.08 -12.25
C ALA A 184 -8.16 -1.45 -11.21
N PHE A 185 -7.58 -2.65 -11.34
CA PHE A 185 -6.53 -3.11 -10.43
C PHE A 185 -5.26 -2.27 -10.56
N ASP A 186 -4.84 -1.93 -11.79
CA ASP A 186 -3.69 -1.06 -12.06
C ASP A 186 -3.85 0.30 -11.39
N HIS A 187 -5.04 0.92 -11.53
CA HIS A 187 -5.33 2.20 -10.88
C HIS A 187 -5.26 2.12 -9.34
N LEU A 188 -5.86 1.07 -8.74
CA LEU A 188 -5.84 0.88 -7.30
C LEU A 188 -4.44 0.56 -6.77
N LEU A 189 -3.66 -0.22 -7.52
CA LEU A 189 -2.28 -0.56 -7.19
C LEU A 189 -1.40 0.69 -7.25
N TRP A 190 -1.53 1.49 -8.32
CA TRP A 190 -0.83 2.77 -8.46
C TRP A 190 -1.13 3.69 -7.27
N LEU A 191 -2.40 3.87 -6.92
CA LEU A 191 -2.80 4.70 -5.78
C LEU A 191 -2.14 4.24 -4.48
N LEU A 192 -2.07 2.93 -4.24
CA LEU A 192 -1.38 2.39 -3.06
C LEU A 192 0.13 2.65 -3.14
N CYS A 193 0.77 2.39 -4.28
CA CYS A 193 2.21 2.59 -4.45
C CYS A 193 2.64 4.04 -4.25
N GLU A 194 1.93 5.00 -4.86
CA GLU A 194 2.24 6.43 -4.73
C GLU A 194 2.21 6.89 -3.27
N ARG A 195 1.14 6.52 -2.55
CA ARG A 195 0.98 6.91 -1.14
C ARG A 195 2.03 6.30 -0.23
N HIS A 196 2.47 5.08 -0.52
CA HIS A 196 3.54 4.46 0.28
C HIS A 196 4.91 5.03 -0.10
N ASN A 197 5.10 5.47 -1.35
CA ASN A 197 6.33 6.14 -1.76
C ASN A 197 6.51 7.47 -1.02
N GLU A 198 5.46 8.30 -0.91
CA GLU A 198 5.45 9.54 -0.10
C GLU A 198 5.90 9.28 1.35
N ILE A 199 5.36 8.22 1.97
CA ILE A 199 5.71 7.85 3.34
C ILE A 199 7.15 7.34 3.45
N PHE A 200 7.59 6.52 2.50
CA PHE A 200 8.91 5.89 2.49
C PHE A 200 10.04 6.92 2.30
N THR A 201 9.86 7.90 1.40
CA THR A 201 10.91 8.91 1.13
C THR A 201 11.04 9.93 2.24
N ASP A 202 9.92 10.31 2.88
CA ASP A 202 9.90 11.46 3.78
C ASP A 202 10.08 11.07 5.25
N LYS A 203 9.68 9.85 5.67
CA LYS A 203 9.52 9.49 7.09
C LYS A 203 9.85 8.03 7.45
N HIS A 204 10.96 7.47 6.95
CA HIS A 204 11.34 6.06 7.19
C HIS A 204 11.64 5.70 8.67
N ASP A 205 11.98 6.67 9.53
CA ASP A 205 12.46 6.41 10.90
C ASP A 205 11.38 6.51 11.99
N VAL A 206 10.11 6.70 11.62
CA VAL A 206 9.01 6.84 12.59
C VAL A 206 8.35 5.49 12.91
N ASP A 207 7.70 5.40 14.07
CA ASP A 207 7.08 4.14 14.50
C ASP A 207 5.82 3.78 13.70
N LEU A 208 5.38 2.52 13.80
CA LEU A 208 4.24 2.01 13.04
C LEU A 208 2.92 2.76 13.30
N ARG A 209 2.69 3.27 14.52
CA ARG A 209 1.46 4.01 14.86
C ARG A 209 1.48 5.39 14.22
N GLU A 210 2.64 6.02 14.17
CA GLU A 210 2.83 7.29 13.46
C GLU A 210 2.62 7.10 11.95
N LEU A 211 3.24 6.09 11.35
CA LEU A 211 3.00 5.72 9.93
C LEU A 211 1.52 5.47 9.62
N HIS A 212 0.81 4.76 10.51
CA HIS A 212 -0.62 4.49 10.34
C HIS A 212 -1.47 5.77 10.35
N THR A 213 -1.12 6.72 11.23
CA THR A 213 -1.82 8.00 11.34
C THR A 213 -1.63 8.82 10.08
N GLU A 214 -0.40 8.88 9.56
CA GLU A 214 -0.09 9.63 8.33
C GLU A 214 -0.76 9.04 7.10
N ALA A 215 -0.72 7.71 6.94
CA ALA A 215 -1.41 7.03 5.85
C ALA A 215 -2.93 7.30 5.82
N ARG A 216 -3.55 7.60 6.97
CA ARG A 216 -4.97 7.98 7.03
C ARG A 216 -5.20 9.44 6.67
N ASN A 217 -4.25 10.33 6.95
CA ASN A 217 -4.35 11.77 6.72
C ASN A 217 -4.11 12.15 5.24
N LEU A 218 -3.35 11.35 4.49
CA LEU A 218 -3.11 11.54 3.05
C LEU A 218 -4.36 11.39 2.15
N LYS A 219 -5.53 11.10 2.71
CA LYS A 219 -6.79 10.86 1.98
C LYS A 219 -7.40 12.09 1.29
N LEU A 220 -6.77 13.26 1.31
CA LEU A 220 -7.42 14.55 0.98
C LEU A 220 -6.83 15.34 -0.20
N THR A 221 -5.86 14.81 -0.95
CA THR A 221 -5.37 15.47 -2.17
C THR A 221 -5.84 14.73 -3.42
N GLU A 222 -6.58 15.43 -4.28
CA GLU A 222 -6.84 15.04 -5.67
C GLU A 222 -5.50 14.86 -6.39
N VAL A 223 -5.06 13.61 -6.56
CA VAL A 223 -3.88 13.31 -7.37
C VAL A 223 -4.37 12.98 -8.76
N GLN A 224 -4.10 13.87 -9.72
CA GLN A 224 -4.33 13.56 -11.12
C GLN A 224 -3.42 12.39 -11.54
N PRO A 225 -3.91 11.48 -12.40
CA PRO A 225 -3.10 10.37 -12.90
C PRO A 225 -2.09 10.91 -13.90
N SER A 226 -0.95 11.39 -13.41
CA SER A 226 0.22 11.62 -14.25
C SER A 226 1.49 11.28 -13.48
N SER A 227 2.33 10.45 -14.11
CA SER A 227 3.74 10.19 -13.76
C SER A 227 4.06 9.17 -12.66
N PHE A 228 3.55 7.94 -12.78
CA PHE A 228 4.56 6.87 -12.70
C PHE A 228 5.37 6.93 -14.00
N PRO A 229 6.71 6.86 -13.99
CA PRO A 229 7.42 6.66 -15.24
C PRO A 229 6.81 5.40 -15.85
N ARG A 230 6.16 5.53 -17.01
CA ARG A 230 5.91 4.38 -17.86
C ARG A 230 7.29 3.79 -18.07
N ARG A 231 7.62 2.76 -17.30
CA ARG A 231 8.90 2.06 -17.43
C ARG A 231 8.97 1.68 -18.92
N PRO A 232 10.05 2.03 -19.62
CA PRO A 232 10.17 1.78 -21.05
C PRO A 232 9.96 0.30 -21.39
#